data_AF-A0A7W3XUD7-F1
#
_entry.id   AF-A0A7W3XUD7-F1
#
_cell.length_a   1.000
_cell.length_b   1.000
_cell.length_c   1.000
_cell.angle_alpha   90.00
_cell.angle_beta   90.00
_cell.angle_gamma   90.00
#
_symmetry.space_group_name_H-M   'P 1'
#
loop_
_entity.id
_entity.type
_entity.pdbx_description
1 polymer ?
#
loop_
_entity_poly.entity_id
_entity_poly.type
_entity_poly.pdbx_seq_one_letter_code
_entity_poly.pdbx_strand_id
1 'polypeptide(L)' 'MSKKDLTDLIDKLSEKDIPLVADLVKRLIHPSDYHIPYDDEPLTEDDLQAIRGAKKEYLEGKTIKFEDILDELHN' A
#
# COMPACT_ATOMS: atom_id res chain seq x y z
N MET A 1 -5.15 22.19 6.80
CA MET A 1 -4.25 22.39 5.64
C MET A 1 -4.61 23.70 4.98
N SER A 2 -3.64 24.58 4.74
CA SER A 2 -3.89 25.83 4.02
C SER A 2 -4.05 25.52 2.54
N LYS A 3 -4.97 26.19 1.83
CA LYS A 3 -5.05 26.10 0.35
C LYS A 3 -3.68 26.35 -0.31
N LYS A 4 -2.83 27.16 0.33
CA LYS A 4 -1.48 27.50 -0.13
C LYS A 4 -0.54 26.29 -0.17
N ASP A 5 -0.58 25.43 0.85
CA ASP A 5 0.29 24.26 0.93
C ASP A 5 -0.02 23.24 -0.17
N LEU A 6 -1.29 23.16 -0.58
CA LEU A 6 -1.74 22.28 -1.65
C LEU A 6 -1.31 22.82 -3.03
N THR A 7 -1.44 24.13 -3.25
CA THR A 7 -0.99 24.77 -4.49
C THR A 7 0.51 24.63 -4.67
N ASP A 8 1.30 24.89 -3.62
CA ASP A 8 2.76 24.75 -3.66
C ASP A 8 3.21 23.30 -3.90
N LEU A 9 2.38 22.31 -3.55
CA LEU A 9 2.63 20.90 -3.83
C LEU A 9 2.33 20.55 -5.29
N ILE A 10 1.22 21.06 -5.84
CA ILE A 10 0.82 20.87 -7.23
C ILE A 10 1.85 21.48 -8.18
N ASP A 11 2.35 22.67 -7.87
CA ASP A 11 3.33 23.38 -8.71
C ASP A 11 4.70 22.69 -8.77
N LYS A 12 5.00 21.80 -7.81
CA LYS A 12 6.24 21.00 -7.78
C LYS A 12 6.10 19.66 -8.50
N LEU A 13 4.90 19.28 -8.91
CA LEU A 13 4.67 18.04 -9.64
C LEU A 13 4.98 18.24 -11.12
N SER A 14 5.64 17.26 -11.72
CA SER A 14 5.81 17.26 -13.16
C SER A 14 4.47 16.89 -13.83
N GLU A 15 4.21 17.38 -15.05
CA GLU A 15 2.90 17.21 -15.73
C GLU A 15 2.48 15.74 -15.85
N LYS A 16 3.45 14.82 -15.97
CA LYS A 16 3.23 13.37 -16.03
C LYS A 16 2.72 12.77 -14.71
N ASP A 17 3.00 13.41 -13.57
CA ASP A 17 2.67 12.90 -12.23
C ASP A 17 1.36 13.48 -11.69
N ILE A 18 0.84 14.55 -12.32
CA ILE A 18 -0.44 15.19 -11.95
C ILE A 18 -1.61 14.20 -11.93
N PRO A 19 -1.79 13.30 -12.93
CA PRO A 19 -2.89 12.34 -12.91
C PRO A 19 -2.83 11.38 -11.73
N LEU A 20 -1.63 10.91 -11.37
CA LEU A 20 -1.40 10.00 -10.25
C LEU A 20 -1.72 10.67 -8.91
N VAL A 21 -1.25 11.90 -8.71
CA VAL A 21 -1.53 12.65 -7.49
C VAL A 21 -3.00 13.05 -7.39
N ALA A 22 -3.65 13.41 -8.50
CA ALA A 22 -5.07 13.68 -8.53
C ALA A 22 -5.90 12.44 -8.14
N ASP A 23 -5.50 11.25 -8.58
CA ASP A 23 -6.13 9.98 -8.19
C ASP A 23 -5.96 9.69 -6.69
N LEU A 24 -4.73 9.86 -6.18
CA LEU A 24 -4.44 9.71 -4.75
C LEU A 24 -5.27 10.70 -3.89
N VAL A 25 -5.32 11.97 -4.28
CA VAL A 25 -6.11 13.00 -3.58
C VAL A 25 -7.60 12.68 -3.64
N LYS A 26 -8.12 12.18 -4.77
CA LYS A 26 -9.51 11.72 -4.87
C LYS A 26 -9.82 10.56 -3.90
N ARG A 27 -8.92 9.58 -3.81
CA ARG A 27 -9.03 8.45 -2.85
C ARG A 27 -8.97 8.93 -1.39
N LEU A 28 -8.15 9.94 -1.09
CA LEU A 28 -8.02 10.51 0.25
C LEU A 28 -9.22 11.39 0.67
N ILE A 29 -9.86 12.08 -0.28
CA ILE A 29 -11.04 12.93 -0.01
C ILE A 29 -12.30 12.08 0.20
N HIS A 30 -12.37 10.89 -0.42
CA HIS A 30 -13.47 9.93 -0.26
C HIS A 30 -12.98 8.63 0.41
N PRO A 31 -12.51 8.68 1.68
CA PRO A 31 -12.08 7.48 2.39
C PRO A 31 -13.23 6.49 2.61
N SER A 32 -14.48 6.93 2.43
CA SER A 32 -15.72 6.19 2.66
C SER A 32 -16.16 5.28 1.51
N ASP A 33 -15.63 5.44 0.29
CA ASP A 33 -16.03 4.62 -0.87
C ASP A 33 -15.31 3.27 -0.92
N TYR A 34 -14.34 3.04 -0.01
CA TYR A 34 -13.79 1.71 0.23
C TYR A 34 -14.51 1.08 1.41
N HIS A 35 -15.63 0.40 1.13
CA HIS A 35 -16.20 -0.54 2.08
C HIS A 35 -15.29 -1.79 2.09
N ILE A 36 -14.13 -1.68 2.75
CA ILE A 36 -13.32 -2.85 3.09
C ILE A 36 -14.08 -3.51 4.25
N PRO A 37 -14.72 -4.67 4.05
CA PRO A 37 -15.33 -5.37 5.16
C PRO A 37 -14.23 -5.71 6.16
N TYR A 38 -14.52 -5.51 7.44
CA TYR A 38 -13.66 -6.06 8.48
C TYR A 38 -13.67 -7.57 8.32
N ASP A 39 -12.49 -8.17 8.40
CA ASP A 39 -12.36 -9.62 8.48
C ASP A 39 -12.77 -10.04 9.89
N ASP A 40 -14.08 -10.24 10.05
CA ASP A 40 -14.71 -10.70 11.29
C ASP A 40 -14.65 -12.25 11.40
N GLU A 41 -13.93 -12.93 10.50
CA GLU A 41 -13.77 -14.38 10.56
C GLU A 41 -12.95 -14.77 11.80
N PRO A 42 -13.36 -15.82 12.54
CA PRO A 42 -12.61 -16.29 13.67
C PRO A 42 -11.27 -16.85 13.20
N LEU A 43 -10.19 -16.47 13.89
CA LEU A 43 -8.85 -16.99 13.61
C LEU A 43 -8.84 -18.52 13.68
N THR A 44 -8.49 -19.17 12.56
CA THR A 44 -8.45 -20.63 12.45
C THR A 44 -7.08 -21.19 12.83
N GLU A 45 -6.98 -22.52 13.03
CA GLU A 45 -5.67 -23.16 13.23
C GLU A 45 -4.80 -23.10 11.97
N ASP A 46 -5.40 -23.05 10.78
CA ASP A 46 -4.67 -22.89 9.53
C ASP A 46 -4.01 -21.51 9.45
N ASP A 47 -4.71 -20.46 9.90
CA ASP A 47 -4.14 -19.10 10.01
C ASP A 47 -2.98 -19.07 11.01
N LEU A 48 -3.14 -19.73 12.16
CA LEU A 48 -2.07 -19.85 13.15
C LEU A 48 -0.85 -20.58 12.60
N GLN A 49 -1.04 -21.63 11.80
CA GLN A 49 0.04 -22.33 11.13
C GLN A 49 0.72 -21.46 10.07
N ALA A 50 -0.06 -20.74 9.27
CA ALA A 50 0.46 -19.80 8.27
C ALA A 50 1.32 -18.71 8.92
N ILE A 51 0.86 -18.11 10.02
CA ILE A 51 1.63 -17.10 10.78
C ILE A 51 2.94 -17.68 11.31
N ARG A 52 2.91 -18.90 11.87
CA ARG A 52 4.13 -19.57 12.36
C ARG A 52 5.10 -19.88 11.21
N GLY A 53 4.59 -20.31 10.06
CA GLY A 53 5.36 -20.57 8.85
C GLY A 53 6.05 -19.31 8.35
N ALA A 54 5.30 -18.23 8.16
CA ALA A 54 5.83 -16.93 7.73
C ALA A 54 6.89 -16.40 8.70
N LYS A 55 6.68 -16.52 10.01
CA LYS A 55 7.67 -16.11 11.02
C LYS A 55 8.96 -16.91 10.91
N LYS A 56 8.86 -18.22 10.62
CA LYS A 56 10.02 -19.08 10.42
C LYS A 56 10.77 -18.72 9.14
N GLU A 57 10.07 -18.52 8.03
CA GLU A 57 10.67 -18.11 6.75
C GLU A 57 11.39 -16.77 6.85
N TYR A 58 10.80 -15.81 7.57
CA TYR A 58 11.44 -14.54 7.87
C TYR A 58 12.74 -14.71 8.66
N LEU A 59 12.74 -15.52 9.72
CA LEU A 59 13.94 -15.80 10.51
C LEU A 59 15.01 -16.57 9.72
N GLU A 60 14.58 -17.42 8.79
CA GLU A 60 15.46 -18.17 7.88
C GLU A 60 15.95 -17.34 6.69
N GLY A 61 15.50 -16.09 6.54
CA GLY A 61 15.87 -15.21 5.43
C GLY A 61 15.35 -15.68 4.06
N LYS A 62 14.28 -16.49 4.06
CA LYS A 62 13.64 -17.04 2.85
C LYS A 62 12.54 -16.15 2.27
N THR A 63 12.29 -15.00 2.90
CA THR A 63 11.34 -14.02 2.38
C THR A 63 11.89 -13.36 1.12
N ILE A 64 11.01 -13.12 0.15
CA ILE A 64 11.32 -12.36 -1.06
C ILE A 64 11.86 -10.99 -0.64
N LYS A 65 13.07 -10.63 -1.10
CA LYS A 65 13.64 -9.32 -0.81
C LYS A 65 13.01 -8.30 -1.73
N PHE A 66 12.91 -7.06 -1.26
CA PHE A 66 12.46 -5.94 -2.09
C PHE A 66 13.25 -5.83 -3.40
N GLU A 67 14.55 -6.14 -3.36
CA GLU A 67 15.44 -6.18 -4.53
C GLU A 67 14.99 -7.21 -5.58
N ASP A 68 14.44 -8.35 -5.16
CA ASP A 68 13.98 -9.42 -6.05
C ASP A 68 12.70 -9.04 -6.80
N ILE A 69 11.94 -8.06 -6.28
CA ILE A 69 10.64 -7.61 -6.85
C ILE A 69 10.81 -6.37 -7.73
N LEU A 70 11.97 -5.71 -7.71
CA LEU A 70 12.24 -4.53 -8.54
C LEU A 70 12.17 -4.89 -10.02
N ASP A 71 12.74 -6.03 -10.42
CA ASP A 71 12.73 -6.47 -11.81
C ASP A 71 11.31 -6.83 -12.32
N GLU A 72 10.41 -7.25 -11.42
CA GLU A 72 9.01 -7.52 -11.75
C GLU A 72 8.15 -6.25 -11.81
N LEU A 73 8.44 -5.24 -10.98
CA LEU A 73 7.70 -3.97 -10.93
C LEU A 73 8.08 -2.98 -12.04
N HIS A 74 9.24 -3.15 -12.66
CA HIS A 74 9.75 -2.29 -13.73
C HIS A 74 9.45 -2.82 -15.16
N ASN A 75 8.72 -3.93 -15.29
CA ASN A 75 8.17 -4.46 -16.54
C ASN A 75 6.67 -4.21 -16.66
#